data_AF-A0A934KYQ1-F1
#
_entry.id   AF-A0A934KYQ1-F1
#
_cell.length_a   1.000
_cell.length_b   1.000
_cell.length_c   1.000
_cell.angle_alpha   90.00
_cell.angle_beta   90.00
_cell.angle_gamma   90.00
#
_symmetry.space_group_name_H-M   'P 1'
#
loop_
_entity.id
_entity.type
_entity.pdbx_description
1 polymer ?
#
loop_
_entity_poly.entity_id
_entity_poly.type
_entity_poly.pdbx_seq_one_letter_code
_entity_poly.pdbx_strand_id
1 'polypeptide(L)'
;MKTRLLGPLLVLLLMACCVRAEGERPRPIVGAIRWDGWYGEGAVVRAVEHSLGQPKYHFRLPWFARVMDDGTVRINGDSQEVIEREVAYAAQSGLNYWAFVDYWNEAPALSIALNRYLSAKDKRSVRYCLVEEGARLDKFGRAGWPRLVEHFRNGDYQTVLSGRPLLFVFVKPTRLTKADWDELKRQTVAAGLQPPYLVLMGWNPEQDAKAVVELGFDAVSAYARGGSYSMTQPSYAQQCAMTRRDRWEQWRALRLQCITFASAGWDTRPRNERPPSWMKEVTATPDPTPPSQQRPLLDAVTATPEELAAHVKEAITWTQANRDLNPANALLIYAWNEHDEGGWLQPTLGANGQPDEARIKALATVLRPPSVKALPSSP
;
A
#
# COMPACT_ATOMS: atom_id res chain seq x y z
N MET A 1 5.73 -75.75 46.50
CA MET A 1 5.32 -74.68 47.46
C MET A 1 6.34 -73.55 47.35
N LYS A 2 5.86 -72.31 47.15
CA LYS A 2 6.56 -71.01 47.37
C LYS A 2 7.70 -70.66 46.38
N THR A 3 7.94 -69.43 45.92
CA THR A 3 7.18 -68.19 45.62
C THR A 3 8.15 -67.28 44.83
N ARG A 4 7.66 -66.50 43.85
CA ARG A 4 8.06 -65.15 43.34
C ARG A 4 9.51 -64.63 43.60
N LEU A 5 10.19 -63.93 42.69
CA LEU A 5 9.83 -62.62 42.13
C LEU A 5 10.45 -62.41 40.73
N LEU A 6 9.64 -61.99 39.75
CA LEU A 6 10.09 -61.23 38.58
C LEU A 6 10.18 -59.75 38.97
N GLY A 7 11.34 -59.11 38.74
CA GLY A 7 11.46 -57.64 38.74
C GLY A 7 11.14 -57.06 37.36
N PRO A 8 10.54 -55.86 37.26
CA PRO A 8 10.24 -55.26 35.97
C PRO A 8 11.49 -54.57 35.39
N LEU A 9 11.85 -54.95 34.16
CA LEU A 9 12.86 -54.25 33.36
C LEU A 9 12.23 -52.94 32.86
N LEU A 10 12.69 -51.81 33.40
CA LEU A 10 12.27 -50.48 32.99
C LEU A 10 12.94 -50.15 31.64
N VAL A 11 12.20 -50.26 30.54
CA VAL A 11 12.63 -49.75 29.22
C VAL A 11 12.38 -48.25 29.19
N LEU A 12 13.43 -47.44 29.38
CA LEU A 12 13.37 -46.00 29.11
C LEU A 12 13.33 -45.79 27.59
N LEU A 13 12.14 -45.47 27.06
CA LEU A 13 12.00 -44.89 25.73
C LEU A 13 12.51 -43.44 25.78
N LEU A 14 13.72 -43.20 25.27
CA LEU A 14 14.20 -41.86 24.94
C LEU A 14 13.40 -41.34 23.74
N MET A 15 12.30 -40.63 24.01
CA MET A 15 11.67 -39.74 23.03
C MET A 15 12.67 -38.62 22.73
N ALA A 16 13.40 -38.76 21.62
CA ALA A 16 14.13 -37.66 21.03
C ALA A 16 13.08 -36.65 20.52
N CYS A 17 12.81 -35.61 21.31
CA CYS A 17 12.16 -34.40 20.84
C CYS A 17 13.06 -33.79 19.76
N CYS A 18 12.78 -34.13 18.50
CA CYS A 18 13.23 -33.33 17.37
C CYS A 18 12.57 -31.95 17.50
N VAL A 19 13.24 -31.04 18.20
CA VAL A 19 13.01 -29.61 18.04
C VAL A 19 13.39 -29.33 16.59
N ARG A 20 12.39 -29.34 15.70
CA ARG A 20 12.53 -28.66 14.41
C ARG A 20 12.91 -27.23 14.79
N ALA A 21 14.09 -26.78 14.38
CA ALA A 21 14.36 -25.36 14.26
C ALA A 21 13.13 -24.76 13.56
N GLU A 22 12.46 -23.81 14.20
CA GLU A 22 11.43 -23.01 13.53
C GLU A 22 12.15 -22.31 12.37
N GLY A 23 12.11 -22.94 11.19
CA GLY A 23 12.55 -22.29 9.97
C GLY A 23 11.85 -20.95 9.91
N GLU A 24 12.61 -19.87 9.71
CA GLU A 24 12.08 -18.51 9.70
C GLU A 24 10.80 -18.48 8.86
N ARG A 25 9.66 -18.18 9.51
CA ARG A 25 8.40 -18.08 8.79
C ARG A 25 8.61 -17.03 7.70
N PRO A 26 8.27 -17.33 6.43
CA PRO A 26 8.52 -16.41 5.34
C PRO A 26 7.85 -15.07 5.64
N ARG A 27 8.63 -13.98 5.56
CA ARG A 27 8.13 -12.63 5.80
C ARG A 27 7.09 -12.26 4.73
N PRO A 28 6.05 -11.49 5.09
CA PRO A 28 5.10 -11.04 4.09
C PRO A 28 5.77 -10.12 3.07
N ILE A 29 5.33 -10.19 1.82
CA ILE A 29 5.66 -9.17 0.83
C ILE A 29 4.90 -7.89 1.21
N VAL A 30 5.57 -6.75 1.12
CA VAL A 30 5.01 -5.46 1.50
C VAL A 30 4.97 -4.54 0.30
N GLY A 31 3.80 -4.05 -0.05
CA GLY A 31 3.63 -3.06 -1.09
C GLY A 31 3.00 -1.77 -0.60
N ALA A 32 3.04 -0.75 -1.45
CA ALA A 32 2.42 0.54 -1.17
C ALA A 32 1.55 0.98 -2.34
N ILE A 33 0.39 1.58 -2.04
CA ILE A 33 -0.49 2.21 -3.03
C ILE A 33 0.25 3.41 -3.62
N ARG A 34 0.15 3.58 -4.93
CA ARG A 34 0.77 4.68 -5.65
C ARG A 34 -0.25 5.33 -6.56
N TRP A 35 -0.35 6.65 -6.47
CA TRP A 35 -1.21 7.47 -7.31
C TRP A 35 -0.38 8.39 -8.21
N ASP A 36 -0.69 8.43 -9.50
CA ASP A 36 0.12 9.14 -10.51
C ASP A 36 -0.27 10.63 -10.68
N GLY A 37 -0.95 11.23 -9.69
CA GLY A 37 -1.41 12.62 -9.69
C GLY A 37 -0.32 13.71 -9.60
N TRP A 38 0.96 13.34 -9.64
CA TRP A 38 2.14 14.21 -9.40
C TRP A 38 3.02 14.40 -10.65
N TYR A 39 2.54 13.94 -11.80
CA TYR A 39 3.32 13.78 -13.02
C TYR A 39 2.68 14.54 -14.19
N GLY A 40 3.50 15.28 -14.93
CA GLY A 40 3.08 16.11 -16.04
C GLY A 40 2.55 17.46 -15.55
N GLU A 41 1.69 18.09 -16.36
CA GLU A 41 1.16 19.44 -16.11
C GLU A 41 -0.38 19.47 -16.21
N GLY A 42 -1.02 18.31 -15.98
CA GLY A 42 -2.46 18.14 -16.11
C GLY A 42 -3.29 18.88 -15.04
N ALA A 43 -4.62 18.84 -15.19
CA ALA A 43 -5.53 19.48 -14.23
C ALA A 43 -5.41 18.90 -12.81
N VAL A 44 -5.12 17.60 -12.69
CA VAL A 44 -4.87 16.93 -11.40
C VAL A 44 -3.62 17.49 -10.73
N VAL A 45 -2.52 17.61 -11.48
CA VAL A 45 -1.26 18.19 -10.97
C VAL A 45 -1.49 19.62 -10.45
N ARG A 46 -2.19 20.46 -11.23
CA ARG A 46 -2.52 21.83 -10.78
C ARG A 46 -3.37 21.85 -9.50
N ALA A 47 -4.25 20.87 -9.31
CA ALA A 47 -5.08 20.78 -8.11
C ALA A 47 -4.27 20.36 -6.87
N VAL A 48 -3.29 19.45 -7.02
CA VAL A 48 -2.41 19.08 -5.91
C VAL A 48 -1.38 20.18 -5.59
N GLU A 49 -0.88 20.90 -6.62
CA GLU A 49 -0.09 22.14 -6.43
C GLU A 49 -0.88 23.19 -5.66
N HIS A 50 -2.17 23.36 -5.98
CA HIS A 50 -3.04 24.29 -5.27
C HIS A 50 -3.23 23.88 -3.80
N SER A 51 -3.52 22.60 -3.56
CA SER A 51 -3.73 22.02 -2.23
C SER A 51 -2.50 22.17 -1.33
N LEU A 52 -1.31 21.85 -1.85
CA LEU A 52 -0.04 21.92 -1.12
C LEU A 52 0.67 23.29 -1.22
N GLY A 53 0.10 24.25 -1.94
CA GLY A 53 0.76 25.52 -2.24
C GLY A 53 1.01 26.42 -1.02
N GLN A 54 0.31 26.20 0.08
CA GLN A 54 0.48 26.99 1.30
C GLN A 54 1.79 26.62 2.02
N PRO A 55 2.62 27.59 2.46
CA PRO A 55 3.91 27.34 3.12
C PRO A 55 3.85 26.33 4.28
N LYS A 56 2.76 26.33 5.06
CA LYS A 56 2.58 25.36 6.14
C LYS A 56 2.52 23.89 5.70
N TYR A 57 2.28 23.61 4.42
CA TYR A 57 2.22 22.26 3.84
C TYR A 57 3.46 21.88 3.03
N HIS A 58 4.44 22.78 2.88
CA HIS A 58 5.61 22.54 2.02
C HIS A 58 6.46 21.34 2.44
N PHE A 59 6.41 20.94 3.72
CA PHE A 59 7.07 19.73 4.22
C PHE A 59 6.55 18.42 3.61
N ARG A 60 5.40 18.44 2.93
CA ARG A 60 4.79 17.32 2.21
C ARG A 60 5.08 17.32 0.71
N LEU A 61 5.77 18.34 0.20
CA LEU A 61 6.03 18.39 -1.23
C LEU A 61 6.91 17.18 -1.62
N PRO A 62 6.61 16.47 -2.72
CA PRO A 62 7.51 15.44 -3.23
C PRO A 62 8.93 16.00 -3.41
N TRP A 63 9.96 15.17 -3.22
CA TRP A 63 11.36 15.60 -3.30
C TRP A 63 11.76 16.30 -4.61
N PHE A 64 11.03 16.06 -5.71
CA PHE A 64 11.25 16.67 -7.01
C PHE A 64 10.46 17.96 -7.25
N ALA A 65 9.62 18.37 -6.30
CA ALA A 65 8.87 19.62 -6.38
C ALA A 65 9.79 20.84 -6.23
N ARG A 66 9.29 22.00 -6.62
CA ARG A 66 9.98 23.28 -6.49
C ARG A 66 9.04 24.33 -5.89
N VAL A 67 9.57 25.12 -4.97
CA VAL A 67 8.94 26.37 -4.53
C VAL A 67 9.55 27.48 -5.36
N MET A 68 8.71 28.24 -6.06
CA MET A 68 9.10 29.31 -6.97
C MET A 68 9.28 30.64 -6.22
N ASP A 69 9.95 31.62 -6.84
CA ASP A 69 10.24 32.93 -6.24
C ASP A 69 8.96 33.71 -5.85
N ASP A 70 7.85 33.47 -6.55
CA ASP A 70 6.54 34.07 -6.26
C ASP A 70 5.75 33.31 -5.16
N GLY A 71 6.37 32.30 -4.55
CA GLY A 71 5.78 31.44 -3.52
C GLY A 71 4.84 30.35 -4.06
N THR A 72 4.67 30.24 -5.38
CA THR A 72 3.91 29.15 -5.97
C THR A 72 4.69 27.84 -5.93
N VAL A 73 3.97 26.72 -6.00
CA VAL A 73 4.55 25.37 -6.01
C VAL A 73 4.45 24.81 -7.42
N ARG A 74 5.54 24.18 -7.88
CA ARG A 74 5.58 23.37 -9.11
C ARG A 74 5.88 21.92 -8.78
N ILE A 75 5.02 21.02 -9.24
CA ILE A 75 5.15 19.58 -9.04
C ILE A 75 5.09 18.92 -10.42
N ASN A 76 6.23 18.43 -10.90
CA ASN A 76 6.25 17.64 -12.12
C ASN A 76 7.31 16.54 -12.03
N GLY A 77 6.87 15.31 -11.72
CA GLY A 77 7.73 14.14 -11.67
C GLY A 77 7.98 13.47 -13.03
N ASP A 78 7.53 14.07 -14.15
CA ASP A 78 7.53 13.46 -15.48
C ASP A 78 8.94 13.36 -16.11
N SER A 79 9.78 12.50 -15.55
CA SER A 79 11.09 12.14 -16.09
C SER A 79 11.45 10.69 -15.76
N GLN A 80 12.31 10.09 -16.58
CA GLN A 80 12.75 8.71 -16.36
C GLN A 80 13.63 8.63 -15.11
N GLU A 81 14.43 9.67 -14.89
CA GLU A 81 15.32 9.83 -13.75
C GLU A 81 14.54 9.87 -12.43
N VAL A 82 13.38 10.54 -12.39
CA VAL A 82 12.53 10.59 -11.20
C VAL A 82 11.96 9.22 -10.86
N ILE A 83 11.39 8.49 -11.83
CA ILE A 83 10.81 7.17 -11.52
C ILE A 83 11.88 6.17 -11.08
N GLU A 84 13.06 6.19 -11.72
CA GLU A 84 14.17 5.30 -11.37
C GLU A 84 14.73 5.61 -9.98
N ARG A 85 14.76 6.90 -9.62
CA ARG A 85 15.12 7.33 -8.26
C ARG A 85 14.07 6.90 -7.25
N GLU A 86 12.78 7.00 -7.57
CA GLU A 86 11.72 6.51 -6.68
C GLU A 86 11.76 4.99 -6.51
N VAL A 87 12.04 4.22 -7.56
CA VAL A 87 12.26 2.77 -7.49
C VAL A 87 13.43 2.48 -6.54
N ALA A 88 14.52 3.25 -6.63
CA ALA A 88 15.64 3.12 -5.71
C ALA A 88 15.24 3.40 -4.25
N TYR A 89 14.41 4.41 -3.99
CA TYR A 89 13.90 4.68 -2.64
C TYR A 89 12.95 3.60 -2.13
N ALA A 90 12.08 3.05 -2.98
CA ALA A 90 11.21 1.93 -2.63
C ALA A 90 12.02 0.66 -2.31
N ALA A 91 13.04 0.36 -3.09
CA ALA A 91 13.95 -0.76 -2.81
C ALA A 91 14.78 -0.51 -1.54
N GLN A 92 15.21 0.74 -1.30
CA GLN A 92 15.96 1.14 -0.10
C GLN A 92 15.13 0.95 1.17
N SER A 93 13.84 1.31 1.14
CA SER A 93 12.93 1.11 2.27
C SER A 93 12.60 -0.37 2.49
N GLY A 94 12.76 -1.22 1.48
CA GLY A 94 12.46 -2.65 1.54
C GLY A 94 11.05 -3.02 1.03
N LEU A 95 10.39 -2.14 0.28
CA LEU A 95 9.14 -2.48 -0.41
C LEU A 95 9.39 -3.52 -1.50
N ASN A 96 8.42 -4.42 -1.66
CA ASN A 96 8.43 -5.47 -2.67
C ASN A 96 7.64 -5.08 -3.92
N TYR A 97 6.61 -4.23 -3.79
CA TYR A 97 5.81 -3.81 -4.94
C TYR A 97 5.13 -2.45 -4.75
N TRP A 98 4.74 -1.85 -5.86
CA TRP A 98 3.76 -0.76 -5.89
C TRP A 98 2.41 -1.25 -6.43
N ALA A 99 1.32 -0.76 -5.84
CA ALA A 99 -0.02 -0.94 -6.37
C ALA A 99 -0.45 0.37 -7.05
N PHE A 100 -0.31 0.45 -8.37
CA PHE A 100 -0.62 1.64 -9.15
C PHE A 100 -2.13 1.79 -9.31
N VAL A 101 -2.67 2.95 -8.96
CA VAL A 101 -4.06 3.31 -9.29
C VAL A 101 -4.16 3.53 -10.79
N ASP A 102 -4.96 2.71 -11.45
CA ASP A 102 -5.10 2.71 -12.90
C ASP A 102 -6.37 3.43 -13.36
N TYR A 103 -6.23 4.21 -14.43
CA TYR A 103 -7.30 5.02 -15.02
C TYR A 103 -7.58 4.65 -16.48
N TRP A 104 -7.08 3.49 -16.94
CA TRP A 104 -7.27 3.01 -18.30
C TRP A 104 -6.87 4.08 -19.32
N ASN A 105 -7.66 4.25 -20.39
CA ASN A 105 -7.49 5.31 -21.38
C ASN A 105 -8.29 6.59 -21.04
N GLU A 106 -8.96 6.68 -19.89
CA GLU A 106 -9.80 7.84 -19.54
C GLU A 106 -8.98 9.02 -19.03
N ALA A 107 -7.86 8.75 -18.35
CA ALA A 107 -6.98 9.78 -17.82
C ALA A 107 -5.50 9.41 -18.10
N PRO A 108 -5.02 9.53 -19.34
CA PRO A 108 -3.65 9.13 -19.71
C PRO A 108 -2.57 9.89 -18.93
N ALA A 109 -2.86 11.10 -18.44
CA ALA A 109 -1.96 11.85 -17.55
C ALA A 109 -1.73 11.13 -16.21
N LEU A 110 -2.67 10.29 -15.75
CA LEU A 110 -2.56 9.47 -14.54
C LEU A 110 -1.98 8.07 -14.82
N SER A 111 -1.31 7.90 -15.95
CA SER A 111 -0.54 6.69 -16.28
C SER A 111 0.91 7.00 -16.63
N ILE A 112 1.34 8.27 -16.50
CA ILE A 112 2.69 8.72 -16.88
C ILE A 112 3.73 7.94 -16.07
N ALA A 113 3.59 7.85 -14.75
CA ALA A 113 4.61 7.22 -13.93
C ALA A 113 4.59 5.69 -14.05
N LEU A 114 3.41 5.07 -14.21
CA LEU A 114 3.29 3.65 -14.56
C LEU A 114 4.05 3.34 -15.86
N ASN A 115 3.84 4.13 -16.91
CA ASN A 115 4.51 3.93 -18.20
C ASN A 115 6.03 4.09 -18.09
N ARG A 116 6.50 5.08 -17.31
CA ARG A 116 7.94 5.26 -17.04
C ARG A 116 8.52 4.12 -16.20
N TYR A 117 7.77 3.62 -15.22
CA TYR A 117 8.16 2.45 -14.44
C TYR A 117 8.28 1.21 -15.34
N LEU A 118 7.31 0.95 -16.22
CA LEU A 118 7.36 -0.18 -17.16
C LEU A 118 8.56 -0.07 -18.11
N SER A 119 8.93 1.16 -18.48
CA SER A 119 10.09 1.47 -19.32
C SER A 119 11.44 1.42 -18.58
N ALA A 120 11.43 1.41 -17.23
CA ALA A 120 12.65 1.38 -16.44
C ALA A 120 13.39 0.05 -16.62
N LYS A 121 14.70 0.14 -16.87
CA LYS A 121 15.56 -1.03 -17.12
C LYS A 121 15.79 -1.88 -15.87
N ASP A 122 15.99 -1.22 -14.74
CA ASP A 122 16.20 -1.87 -13.45
C ASP A 122 15.13 -1.40 -12.46
N LYS A 123 14.26 -2.32 -12.09
CA LYS A 123 13.18 -2.11 -11.12
C LYS A 123 13.60 -2.48 -9.70
N ARG A 124 14.86 -2.90 -9.49
CA ARG A 124 15.44 -3.26 -8.19
C ARG A 124 14.60 -4.25 -7.39
N SER A 125 13.99 -5.19 -8.11
CA SER A 125 13.03 -6.18 -7.60
C SER A 125 11.75 -5.61 -6.97
N VAL A 126 11.50 -4.30 -7.08
CA VAL A 126 10.19 -3.70 -6.79
C VAL A 126 9.29 -4.03 -7.96
N ARG A 127 8.29 -4.88 -7.72
CA ARG A 127 7.28 -5.29 -8.70
C ARG A 127 6.13 -4.27 -8.77
N TYR A 128 5.15 -4.53 -9.62
CA TYR A 128 3.92 -3.73 -9.65
C TYR A 128 2.66 -4.58 -9.74
N CYS A 129 1.56 -4.08 -9.21
CA CYS A 129 0.20 -4.53 -9.53
C CYS A 129 -0.70 -3.32 -9.75
N LEU A 130 -1.96 -3.57 -10.13
CA LEU A 130 -2.94 -2.53 -10.37
C LEU A 130 -3.97 -2.45 -9.23
N VAL A 131 -4.44 -1.23 -9.00
CA VAL A 131 -5.65 -0.89 -8.25
C VAL A 131 -6.65 -0.32 -9.25
N GLU A 132 -7.74 -1.05 -9.47
CA GLU A 132 -8.78 -0.69 -10.43
C GLU A 132 -10.02 -0.13 -9.73
N GLU A 133 -10.58 0.99 -10.19
CA GLU A 133 -11.81 1.53 -9.61
C GLU A 133 -13.04 0.74 -10.08
N GLY A 134 -13.88 0.29 -9.15
CA GLY A 134 -15.09 -0.50 -9.43
C GLY A 134 -16.03 0.16 -10.45
N ALA A 135 -16.21 1.48 -10.36
CA ALA A 135 -17.03 2.23 -11.32
C ALA A 135 -16.44 2.27 -12.75
N ARG A 136 -15.10 2.27 -12.88
CA ARG A 136 -14.43 2.15 -14.19
C ARG A 136 -14.53 0.73 -14.73
N LEU A 137 -14.34 -0.27 -13.87
CA LEU A 137 -14.56 -1.66 -14.24
C LEU A 137 -16.00 -1.91 -14.72
N ASP A 138 -17.00 -1.30 -14.10
CA ASP A 138 -18.40 -1.32 -14.57
C ASP A 138 -18.59 -0.70 -15.96
N LYS A 139 -17.73 0.25 -16.35
CA LYS A 139 -17.77 0.89 -17.66
C LYS A 139 -17.09 0.04 -18.74
N PHE A 140 -15.90 -0.48 -18.47
CA PHE A 140 -15.13 -1.27 -19.45
C PHE A 140 -15.63 -2.71 -19.55
N GLY A 141 -15.99 -3.31 -18.42
CA GLY A 141 -16.41 -4.70 -18.30
C GLY A 141 -15.50 -5.69 -19.01
N ARG A 142 -16.10 -6.76 -19.53
CA ARG A 142 -15.37 -7.86 -20.18
C ARG A 142 -14.50 -7.42 -21.37
N ALA A 143 -14.86 -6.33 -22.04
CA ALA A 143 -14.05 -5.79 -23.14
C ALA A 143 -12.67 -5.30 -22.66
N GLY A 144 -12.51 -4.97 -21.37
CA GLY A 144 -11.24 -4.58 -20.76
C GLY A 144 -10.35 -5.75 -20.33
N TRP A 145 -10.85 -6.99 -20.27
CA TRP A 145 -10.09 -8.13 -19.74
C TRP A 145 -8.81 -8.46 -20.50
N PRO A 146 -8.75 -8.38 -21.84
CA PRO A 146 -7.50 -8.58 -22.56
C PRO A 146 -6.38 -7.65 -22.12
N ARG A 147 -6.69 -6.39 -21.76
CA ARG A 147 -5.70 -5.44 -21.23
C ARG A 147 -5.16 -5.86 -19.87
N LEU A 148 -6.04 -6.29 -18.96
CA LEU A 148 -5.61 -6.77 -17.64
C LEU A 148 -4.74 -8.02 -17.76
N VAL A 149 -5.15 -8.98 -18.61
CA VAL A 149 -4.36 -10.18 -18.89
C VAL A 149 -2.99 -9.83 -19.46
N GLU A 150 -2.89 -8.79 -20.28
CA GLU A 150 -1.58 -8.34 -20.80
C GLU A 150 -0.68 -7.79 -19.69
N HIS A 151 -1.21 -7.01 -18.75
CA HIS A 151 -0.45 -6.63 -17.57
C HIS A 151 -0.02 -7.87 -16.75
N PHE A 152 -0.89 -8.87 -16.60
CA PHE A 152 -0.58 -10.10 -15.86
C PHE A 152 0.54 -10.93 -16.50
N ARG A 153 0.74 -10.84 -17.83
CA ARG A 153 1.85 -11.50 -18.53
C ARG A 153 3.20 -10.85 -18.28
N ASN A 154 3.21 -9.60 -17.82
CA ASN A 154 4.46 -8.88 -17.56
C ASN A 154 5.23 -9.56 -16.42
N GLY A 155 6.50 -9.90 -16.63
CA GLY A 155 7.33 -10.59 -15.63
C GLY A 155 7.55 -9.79 -14.34
N ASP A 156 7.40 -8.46 -14.41
CA ASP A 156 7.48 -7.55 -13.28
C ASP A 156 6.15 -7.38 -12.53
N TYR A 157 5.07 -8.04 -12.99
CA TYR A 157 3.79 -8.03 -12.28
C TYR A 157 3.90 -8.81 -10.96
N GLN A 158 3.29 -8.28 -9.91
CA GLN A 158 3.28 -8.89 -8.59
C GLN A 158 2.31 -10.07 -8.57
N THR A 159 2.80 -11.22 -8.12
CA THR A 159 2.00 -12.42 -7.95
C THR A 159 2.00 -12.88 -6.48
N VAL A 160 0.97 -13.60 -6.08
CA VAL A 160 0.83 -14.23 -4.76
C VAL A 160 0.45 -15.69 -4.92
N LEU A 161 0.47 -16.48 -3.84
CA LEU A 161 0.00 -17.87 -3.84
C LEU A 161 0.54 -18.71 -5.01
N SER A 162 1.86 -18.71 -5.17
CA SER A 162 2.57 -19.46 -6.22
C SER A 162 2.16 -19.07 -7.66
N GLY A 163 1.96 -17.79 -7.91
CA GLY A 163 1.90 -17.23 -9.27
C GLY A 163 0.58 -16.59 -9.69
N ARG A 164 -0.41 -16.46 -8.79
CA ARG A 164 -1.66 -15.75 -9.06
C ARG A 164 -1.39 -14.24 -9.19
N PRO A 165 -1.67 -13.59 -10.33
CA PRO A 165 -1.55 -12.14 -10.49
C PRO A 165 -2.39 -11.41 -9.44
N LEU A 166 -1.80 -10.47 -8.70
CA LEU A 166 -2.49 -9.71 -7.66
C LEU A 166 -3.26 -8.54 -8.29
N LEU A 167 -4.58 -8.48 -8.14
CA LEU A 167 -5.40 -7.37 -8.61
C LEU A 167 -6.23 -6.80 -7.46
N PHE A 168 -6.05 -5.52 -7.17
CA PHE A 168 -6.87 -4.79 -6.22
C PHE A 168 -8.02 -4.09 -6.92
N VAL A 169 -9.20 -4.08 -6.29
CA VAL A 169 -10.40 -3.40 -6.80
C VAL A 169 -10.89 -2.40 -5.77
N PHE A 170 -10.69 -1.12 -6.05
CA PHE A 170 -11.12 -0.01 -5.22
C PHE A 170 -12.62 0.24 -5.38
N VAL A 171 -13.35 0.05 -4.27
CA VAL A 171 -14.82 0.11 -4.20
C VAL A 171 -15.50 -1.00 -5.02
N LYS A 172 -16.58 -1.57 -4.46
CA LYS A 172 -17.33 -2.64 -5.10
C LYS A 172 -17.91 -2.17 -6.46
N PRO A 173 -17.67 -2.90 -7.57
CA PRO A 173 -18.42 -2.67 -8.82
C PRO A 173 -19.90 -3.03 -8.64
N THR A 174 -20.77 -2.35 -9.37
CA THR A 174 -22.24 -2.43 -9.24
C THR A 174 -22.92 -3.12 -10.41
N ARG A 175 -22.23 -3.26 -11.55
CA ARG A 175 -22.76 -3.86 -12.79
C ARG A 175 -22.12 -5.19 -13.11
N LEU A 176 -20.86 -5.40 -12.71
CA LEU A 176 -20.18 -6.67 -12.91
C LEU A 176 -20.76 -7.77 -12.02
N THR A 177 -20.85 -8.96 -12.57
CA THR A 177 -21.30 -10.17 -11.87
C THR A 177 -20.15 -11.12 -11.63
N LYS A 178 -20.36 -12.15 -10.80
CA LYS A 178 -19.41 -13.25 -10.65
C LYS A 178 -19.02 -13.89 -11.98
N ALA A 179 -19.95 -14.01 -12.93
CA ALA A 179 -19.67 -14.61 -14.24
C ALA A 179 -18.67 -13.78 -15.07
N ASP A 180 -18.70 -12.45 -14.93
CA ASP A 180 -17.72 -11.56 -15.57
C ASP A 180 -16.32 -11.72 -14.97
N TRP A 181 -16.22 -11.89 -13.64
CA TRP A 181 -14.95 -12.18 -12.97
C TRP A 181 -14.43 -13.58 -13.28
N ASP A 182 -15.30 -14.58 -13.37
CA ASP A 182 -14.94 -15.92 -13.80
C ASP A 182 -14.44 -15.93 -15.26
N GLU A 183 -14.92 -15.02 -16.11
CA GLU A 183 -14.38 -14.82 -17.46
C GLU A 183 -12.96 -14.25 -17.45
N LEU A 184 -12.66 -13.25 -16.60
CA LEU A 184 -11.28 -12.78 -16.43
C LEU A 184 -10.35 -13.91 -15.98
N LYS A 185 -10.81 -14.75 -15.03
CA LYS A 185 -10.06 -15.94 -14.58
C LYS A 185 -9.82 -16.93 -15.72
N ARG A 186 -10.84 -17.21 -16.55
CA ARG A 186 -10.70 -18.09 -17.73
C ARG A 186 -9.70 -17.54 -18.74
N GLN A 187 -9.78 -16.26 -19.10
CA GLN A 187 -8.83 -15.64 -20.04
C GLN A 187 -7.40 -15.66 -19.51
N THR A 188 -7.22 -15.44 -18.20
CA THR A 188 -5.91 -15.50 -17.56
C THR A 188 -5.32 -16.92 -17.62
N VAL A 189 -6.13 -17.95 -17.35
CA VAL A 189 -5.70 -19.36 -17.47
C VAL A 189 -5.41 -19.76 -18.91
N ALA A 190 -6.26 -19.34 -19.86
CA ALA A 190 -6.04 -19.56 -21.29
C ALA A 190 -4.75 -18.90 -21.80
N ALA A 191 -4.29 -17.83 -21.13
CA ALA A 191 -3.01 -17.18 -21.37
C ALA A 191 -1.80 -17.91 -20.76
N GLY A 192 -1.99 -19.07 -20.11
CA GLY A 192 -0.92 -19.85 -19.47
C GLY A 192 -0.54 -19.37 -18.07
N LEU A 193 -1.35 -18.49 -17.45
CA LEU A 193 -1.11 -17.94 -16.11
C LEU A 193 -2.03 -18.59 -15.07
N GLN A 194 -1.73 -18.39 -13.78
CA GLN A 194 -2.65 -18.76 -12.71
C GLN A 194 -3.82 -17.75 -12.64
N PRO A 195 -5.03 -18.16 -12.21
CA PRO A 195 -6.15 -17.22 -12.09
C PRO A 195 -5.78 -16.06 -11.13
N PRO A 196 -6.16 -14.81 -11.44
CA PRO A 196 -5.80 -13.66 -10.64
C PRO A 196 -6.35 -13.79 -9.22
N TYR A 197 -5.60 -13.27 -8.24
CA TYR A 197 -6.03 -13.12 -6.85
C TYR A 197 -6.71 -11.76 -6.73
N LEU A 198 -8.05 -11.78 -6.63
CA LEU A 198 -8.89 -10.59 -6.66
C LEU A 198 -9.13 -10.08 -5.25
N VAL A 199 -8.77 -8.82 -4.97
CA VAL A 199 -8.84 -8.23 -3.63
C VAL A 199 -9.76 -7.01 -3.63
N LEU A 200 -10.90 -7.10 -2.95
CA LEU A 200 -11.83 -5.99 -2.81
C LEU A 200 -11.33 -5.01 -1.75
N MET A 201 -11.15 -3.74 -2.12
CA MET A 201 -10.82 -2.65 -1.21
C MET A 201 -12.09 -1.88 -0.89
N GLY A 202 -12.82 -2.38 0.11
CA GLY A 202 -14.09 -1.82 0.55
C GLY A 202 -13.97 -0.92 1.79
N TRP A 203 -15.12 -0.48 2.29
CA TRP A 203 -15.22 0.45 3.42
C TRP A 203 -15.87 -0.15 4.65
N ASN A 204 -16.68 -1.21 4.47
CA ASN A 204 -17.51 -1.81 5.49
C ASN A 204 -17.30 -3.33 5.49
N PRO A 205 -16.55 -3.88 6.46
CA PRO A 205 -16.21 -5.30 6.48
C PRO A 205 -17.39 -6.27 6.35
N GLU A 206 -18.56 -5.95 6.92
CA GLU A 206 -19.75 -6.81 6.83
C GLU A 206 -20.37 -6.80 5.43
N GLN A 207 -20.42 -5.64 4.77
CA GLN A 207 -20.91 -5.56 3.38
C GLN A 207 -19.88 -6.10 2.40
N ASP A 208 -18.59 -5.87 2.67
CA ASP A 208 -17.49 -6.41 1.87
C ASP A 208 -17.48 -7.94 1.92
N ALA A 209 -17.79 -8.56 3.07
CA ALA A 209 -17.98 -10.00 3.20
C ALA A 209 -19.03 -10.54 2.21
N LYS A 210 -20.18 -9.87 2.12
CA LYS A 210 -21.26 -10.24 1.19
C LYS A 210 -20.80 -10.08 -0.25
N ALA A 211 -20.15 -8.95 -0.56
CA ALA A 211 -19.63 -8.66 -1.89
C ALA A 211 -18.58 -9.67 -2.36
N VAL A 212 -17.71 -10.13 -1.45
CA VAL A 212 -16.70 -11.16 -1.73
C VAL A 212 -17.36 -12.45 -2.20
N VAL A 213 -18.38 -12.91 -1.49
CA VAL A 213 -19.15 -14.12 -1.86
C VAL A 213 -19.93 -13.90 -3.16
N GLU A 214 -20.64 -12.78 -3.26
CA GLU A 214 -21.51 -12.43 -4.39
C GLU A 214 -20.74 -12.33 -5.71
N LEU A 215 -19.56 -11.69 -5.69
CA LEU A 215 -18.77 -11.41 -6.90
C LEU A 215 -17.60 -12.39 -7.08
N GLY A 216 -17.32 -13.24 -6.10
CA GLY A 216 -16.25 -14.24 -6.18
C GLY A 216 -14.83 -13.65 -6.06
N PHE A 217 -14.66 -12.61 -5.24
CA PHE A 217 -13.34 -12.12 -4.82
C PHE A 217 -12.66 -13.13 -3.90
N ASP A 218 -11.33 -13.07 -3.83
CA ASP A 218 -10.54 -13.96 -2.98
C ASP A 218 -10.28 -13.37 -1.59
N ALA A 219 -10.20 -12.04 -1.47
CA ALA A 219 -9.89 -11.37 -0.22
C ALA A 219 -10.40 -9.92 -0.17
N VAL A 220 -10.30 -9.32 1.01
CA VAL A 220 -10.50 -7.90 1.26
C VAL A 220 -9.19 -7.17 1.60
N SER A 221 -9.18 -5.86 1.38
CA SER A 221 -8.19 -4.92 1.93
C SER A 221 -8.86 -3.56 2.11
N ALA A 222 -8.09 -2.49 2.31
CA ALA A 222 -8.59 -1.13 2.35
C ALA A 222 -7.70 -0.22 1.48
N TYR A 223 -8.31 0.85 0.92
CA TYR A 223 -7.58 1.85 0.13
C TYR A 223 -6.93 2.88 1.02
N ALA A 224 -7.71 3.50 1.88
CA ALA A 224 -7.21 4.39 2.89
C ALA A 224 -7.88 4.03 4.22
N ARG A 225 -7.37 4.64 5.31
CA ARG A 225 -8.06 4.58 6.60
C ARG A 225 -9.48 5.12 6.47
N GLY A 226 -9.67 6.17 5.65
CA GLY A 226 -10.96 6.78 5.34
C GLY A 226 -11.51 7.57 6.53
N GLY A 227 -12.29 8.62 6.30
CA GLY A 227 -12.82 9.46 7.37
C GLY A 227 -13.32 10.77 6.79
N SER A 228 -13.90 11.62 7.63
CA SER A 228 -14.39 12.92 7.18
C SER A 228 -13.22 13.82 6.74
N TYR A 229 -13.39 14.47 5.60
CA TYR A 229 -12.60 15.63 5.25
C TYR A 229 -12.92 16.73 6.24
N SER A 230 -12.05 16.95 7.21
CA SER A 230 -12.22 17.95 8.27
C SER A 230 -10.89 18.59 8.65
N MET A 231 -10.95 19.82 9.18
CA MET A 231 -9.79 20.45 9.83
C MET A 231 -9.40 19.75 11.14
N THR A 232 -10.34 19.07 11.78
CA THR A 232 -10.08 18.25 12.96
C THR A 232 -9.74 16.82 12.54
N GLN A 233 -8.49 16.43 12.70
CA GLN A 233 -8.00 15.09 12.36
C GLN A 233 -7.53 14.36 13.63
N PRO A 234 -7.73 13.03 13.73
CA PRO A 234 -7.16 12.22 14.80
C PRO A 234 -5.64 12.20 14.71
N SER A 235 -4.96 12.07 15.85
CA SER A 235 -3.51 11.86 15.88
C SER A 235 -3.13 10.58 15.13
N TYR A 236 -1.91 10.48 14.61
CA TYR A 236 -1.45 9.30 13.89
C TYR A 236 -1.58 8.03 14.75
N ALA A 237 -1.24 8.08 16.05
CA ALA A 237 -1.46 6.98 16.97
C ALA A 237 -2.95 6.56 17.07
N GLN A 238 -3.87 7.52 17.09
CA GLN A 238 -5.32 7.23 17.04
C GLN A 238 -5.71 6.61 15.69
N GLN A 239 -5.14 7.08 14.58
CA GLN A 239 -5.38 6.50 13.26
C GLN A 239 -4.92 5.04 13.19
N CYS A 240 -3.73 4.72 13.72
CA CYS A 240 -3.25 3.34 13.83
C CYS A 240 -4.22 2.48 14.66
N ALA A 241 -4.71 3.00 15.80
CA ALA A 241 -5.69 2.30 16.63
C ALA A 241 -7.01 2.04 15.91
N MET A 242 -7.51 3.00 15.14
CA MET A 242 -8.69 2.84 14.28
C MET A 242 -8.44 1.76 13.21
N THR A 243 -7.29 1.75 12.54
CA THR A 243 -6.95 0.69 11.57
C THR A 243 -7.02 -0.71 12.19
N ARG A 244 -6.49 -0.90 13.40
CA ARG A 244 -6.60 -2.20 14.10
C ARG A 244 -8.07 -2.55 14.36
N ARG A 245 -8.80 -1.64 15.00
CA ARG A 245 -10.19 -1.85 15.43
C ARG A 245 -11.15 -2.08 14.26
N ASP A 246 -11.06 -1.24 13.23
CA ASP A 246 -12.06 -1.14 12.15
C ASP A 246 -11.73 -2.01 10.94
N ARG A 247 -10.52 -2.57 10.88
CA ARG A 247 -10.09 -3.47 9.81
C ARG A 247 -9.63 -4.80 10.37
N TRP A 248 -8.48 -4.84 11.03
CA TRP A 248 -7.84 -6.10 11.42
C TRP A 248 -8.76 -6.94 12.31
N GLU A 249 -9.37 -6.32 13.32
CA GLU A 249 -10.26 -7.01 14.25
C GLU A 249 -11.59 -7.40 13.61
N GLN A 250 -12.13 -6.57 12.72
CA GLN A 250 -13.36 -6.90 11.99
C GLN A 250 -13.15 -8.06 11.02
N TRP A 251 -12.06 -8.05 10.24
CA TRP A 251 -11.71 -9.16 9.35
C TRP A 251 -11.46 -10.45 10.12
N ARG A 252 -10.82 -10.36 11.29
CA ARG A 252 -10.63 -11.50 12.18
C ARG A 252 -11.95 -12.06 12.73
N ALA A 253 -12.84 -11.19 13.20
CA ALA A 253 -14.15 -11.58 13.71
C ALA A 253 -15.02 -12.24 12.63
N LEU A 254 -15.00 -11.70 11.42
CA LEU A 254 -15.75 -12.20 10.26
C LEU A 254 -15.05 -13.34 9.52
N ARG A 255 -13.82 -13.72 9.93
CA ARG A 255 -12.96 -14.71 9.27
C ARG A 255 -12.76 -14.43 7.78
N LEU A 256 -12.66 -13.16 7.40
CA LEU A 256 -12.45 -12.75 6.03
C LEU A 256 -11.00 -12.96 5.60
N GLN A 257 -10.83 -13.60 4.45
CA GLN A 257 -9.53 -13.60 3.81
C GLN A 257 -9.15 -12.16 3.45
N CYS A 258 -7.91 -11.76 3.74
CA CYS A 258 -7.48 -10.38 3.60
C CYS A 258 -6.02 -10.25 3.15
N ILE A 259 -5.72 -9.10 2.56
CA ILE A 259 -4.37 -8.53 2.54
C ILE A 259 -4.34 -7.47 3.64
N THR A 260 -3.39 -7.59 4.57
CA THR A 260 -3.30 -6.69 5.72
C THR A 260 -3.08 -5.26 5.24
N PHE A 261 -3.86 -4.33 5.79
CA PHE A 261 -3.77 -2.91 5.48
C PHE A 261 -3.00 -2.16 6.57
N ALA A 262 -2.10 -1.27 6.18
CA ALA A 262 -1.45 -0.29 7.06
C ALA A 262 -1.56 1.12 6.47
N SER A 263 -1.49 2.15 7.33
CA SER A 263 -1.55 3.55 6.90
C SER A 263 -0.27 4.32 7.23
N ALA A 264 0.21 5.11 6.29
CA ALA A 264 1.29 6.08 6.40
C ALA A 264 0.81 7.46 6.90
N GLY A 265 -0.50 7.59 7.11
CA GLY A 265 -1.17 8.79 7.57
C GLY A 265 -2.44 9.07 6.78
N TRP A 266 -3.29 9.91 7.34
CA TRP A 266 -4.42 10.53 6.68
C TRP A 266 -4.65 11.87 7.37
N ASP A 267 -4.31 12.91 6.65
CA ASP A 267 -4.37 14.30 7.06
C ASP A 267 -4.80 15.15 5.86
N THR A 268 -6.11 15.25 5.69
CA THR A 268 -6.72 15.89 4.53
C THR A 268 -6.78 17.40 4.63
N ARG A 269 -6.16 18.02 5.65
CA ARG A 269 -6.17 19.47 5.84
C ARG A 269 -5.78 20.27 4.58
N PRO A 270 -4.79 19.87 3.76
CA PRO A 270 -4.55 20.53 2.48
C PRO A 270 -5.78 20.56 1.56
N ARG A 271 -6.45 19.42 1.37
CA ARG A 271 -7.67 19.30 0.57
C ARG A 271 -8.91 19.90 1.24
N ASN A 272 -8.91 20.08 2.55
CA ASN A 272 -9.99 20.76 3.26
C ASN A 272 -9.94 22.27 3.05
N GLU A 273 -8.75 22.86 3.05
CA GLU A 273 -8.60 24.29 2.86
C GLU A 273 -8.71 24.68 1.39
N ARG A 274 -8.21 23.82 0.49
CA ARG A 274 -8.13 24.04 -0.95
C ARG A 274 -8.57 22.78 -1.71
N PRO A 275 -9.87 22.42 -1.67
CA PRO A 275 -10.35 21.17 -2.25
C PRO A 275 -10.11 21.09 -3.76
N PRO A 276 -9.60 19.96 -4.26
CA PRO A 276 -9.61 19.66 -5.67
C PRO A 276 -11.02 19.69 -6.27
N SER A 277 -11.14 20.01 -7.56
CA SER A 277 -12.44 20.17 -8.23
C SER A 277 -13.31 18.92 -8.26
N TRP A 278 -12.72 17.73 -8.07
CA TRP A 278 -13.45 16.46 -7.98
C TRP A 278 -14.07 16.21 -6.60
N MET A 279 -13.75 17.01 -5.59
CA MET A 279 -14.30 16.89 -4.23
C MET A 279 -15.45 17.86 -3.98
N LYS A 280 -16.53 17.69 -4.76
CA LYS A 280 -17.69 18.61 -4.78
C LYS A 280 -18.39 18.76 -3.42
N GLU A 281 -18.34 17.73 -2.58
CA GLU A 281 -18.99 17.68 -1.27
C GLU A 281 -18.16 18.33 -0.14
N VAL A 282 -16.92 18.75 -0.43
CA VAL A 282 -16.04 19.36 0.57
C VAL A 282 -16.11 20.87 0.46
N THR A 283 -16.72 21.50 1.47
CA THR A 283 -16.68 22.95 1.62
C THR A 283 -15.28 23.39 2.06
N ALA A 284 -14.67 24.28 1.27
CA ALA A 284 -13.36 24.84 1.58
C ALA A 284 -13.37 25.55 2.94
N THR A 285 -12.34 25.32 3.76
CA THR A 285 -12.13 26.00 5.04
C THR A 285 -10.79 26.75 5.02
N PRO A 286 -10.65 27.86 4.29
CA PRO A 286 -9.34 28.50 4.09
C PRO A 286 -8.72 29.00 5.41
N ASP A 287 -7.40 28.91 5.52
CA ASP A 287 -6.66 29.56 6.60
C ASP A 287 -6.46 31.05 6.28
N PRO A 288 -6.95 31.98 7.13
CA PRO A 288 -6.80 33.41 6.90
C PRO A 288 -5.37 33.92 7.16
N THR A 289 -4.49 33.10 7.73
CA THR A 289 -3.11 33.48 8.05
C THR A 289 -2.33 33.81 6.77
N PRO A 290 -1.75 35.03 6.64
CA PRO A 290 -0.95 35.39 5.48
C PRO A 290 0.19 34.40 5.23
N PRO A 291 0.52 34.03 3.98
CA PRO A 291 1.55 33.04 3.68
C PRO A 291 2.90 33.28 4.37
N SER A 292 3.32 34.55 4.50
CA SER A 292 4.56 34.95 5.17
C SER A 292 4.59 34.68 6.68
N GLN A 293 3.45 34.43 7.30
CA GLN A 293 3.30 34.15 8.73
C GLN A 293 3.04 32.66 9.02
N GLN A 294 2.79 31.86 7.97
CA GLN A 294 2.52 30.44 8.12
C GLN A 294 3.78 29.67 8.51
N ARG A 295 3.63 28.72 9.44
CA ARG A 295 4.67 27.78 9.88
C ARG A 295 4.28 26.36 9.49
N PRO A 296 5.23 25.43 9.29
CA PRO A 296 4.91 24.02 9.01
C PRO A 296 3.87 23.46 9.99
N LEU A 297 2.76 22.94 9.46
CA LEU A 297 1.70 22.32 10.25
C LEU A 297 2.11 20.88 10.60
N LEU A 298 3.10 20.77 11.48
CA LEU A 298 3.63 19.51 12.00
C LEU A 298 3.11 19.31 13.42
N ASP A 299 2.05 18.53 13.54
CA ASP A 299 1.46 18.12 14.82
C ASP A 299 1.25 16.61 14.86
N ALA A 300 0.64 16.13 15.94
CA ALA A 300 0.44 14.70 16.19
C ALA A 300 -0.42 13.98 15.14
N VAL A 301 -1.05 14.68 14.18
CA VAL A 301 -1.78 14.06 13.06
C VAL A 301 -0.80 13.45 12.05
N THR A 302 0.35 14.09 11.84
CA THR A 302 1.38 13.62 10.91
C THR A 302 2.26 12.58 11.58
N ALA A 303 2.38 11.40 10.96
CA ALA A 303 3.25 10.34 11.46
C ALA A 303 4.72 10.80 11.55
N THR A 304 5.35 10.56 12.69
CA THR A 304 6.82 10.54 12.75
C THR A 304 7.36 9.30 12.00
N PRO A 305 8.62 9.32 11.52
CA PRO A 305 9.24 8.14 10.92
C PRO A 305 9.20 6.90 11.82
N GLU A 306 9.39 7.08 13.13
CA GLU A 306 9.40 6.01 14.12
C GLU A 306 8.01 5.40 14.34
N GLU A 307 6.98 6.23 14.47
CA GLU A 307 5.59 5.74 14.58
C GLU A 307 5.18 4.98 13.31
N LEU A 308 5.58 5.47 12.14
CA LEU A 308 5.33 4.81 10.86
C LEU A 308 5.96 3.42 10.80
N ALA A 309 7.25 3.33 11.17
CA ALA A 309 7.96 2.05 11.21
C ALA A 309 7.34 1.09 12.24
N ALA A 310 6.93 1.59 13.41
CA ALA A 310 6.25 0.81 14.43
C ALA A 310 4.91 0.26 13.94
N HIS A 311 4.08 1.09 13.29
CA HIS A 311 2.80 0.64 12.75
C HIS A 311 2.96 -0.41 11.65
N VAL A 312 3.94 -0.25 10.74
CA VAL A 312 4.23 -1.25 9.71
C VAL A 312 4.74 -2.56 10.33
N LYS A 313 5.55 -2.49 11.39
CA LYS A 313 5.99 -3.67 12.14
C LYS A 313 4.81 -4.40 12.82
N GLU A 314 3.87 -3.66 13.40
CA GLU A 314 2.62 -4.22 13.95
C GLU A 314 1.83 -4.96 12.87
N ALA A 315 1.68 -4.35 11.70
CA ALA A 315 0.95 -4.93 10.58
C ALA A 315 1.62 -6.22 10.06
N ILE A 316 2.95 -6.25 9.93
CA ILE A 316 3.71 -7.47 9.60
C ILE A 316 3.46 -8.57 10.64
N THR A 317 3.56 -8.21 11.93
CA THR A 317 3.35 -9.15 13.03
C THR A 317 1.94 -9.73 12.99
N TRP A 318 0.93 -8.89 12.72
CA TRP A 318 -0.45 -9.32 12.57
C TRP A 318 -0.62 -10.27 11.37
N THR A 319 -0.03 -9.96 10.22
CA THR A 319 -0.05 -10.85 9.04
C THR A 319 0.57 -12.23 9.35
N GLN A 320 1.69 -12.24 10.07
CA GLN A 320 2.37 -13.48 10.47
C GLN A 320 1.58 -14.30 11.51
N ALA A 321 0.83 -13.63 12.38
CA ALA A 321 -0.02 -14.28 13.38
C ALA A 321 -1.36 -14.78 12.80
N ASN A 322 -1.83 -14.20 11.70
CA ASN A 322 -3.12 -14.52 11.06
C ASN A 322 -2.93 -15.05 9.62
N ARG A 323 -1.98 -15.98 9.44
CA ARG A 323 -1.68 -16.61 8.14
C ARG A 323 -2.88 -17.33 7.52
N ASP A 324 -3.79 -17.82 8.35
CA ASP A 324 -5.07 -18.42 7.95
C ASP A 324 -5.98 -17.41 7.25
N LEU A 325 -5.96 -16.15 7.71
CA LEU A 325 -6.73 -15.06 7.12
C LEU A 325 -6.01 -14.39 5.95
N ASN A 326 -4.68 -14.40 5.92
CA ASN A 326 -3.92 -13.79 4.85
C ASN A 326 -3.07 -14.84 4.15
N PRO A 327 -3.64 -15.82 3.43
CA PRO A 327 -2.84 -16.89 2.82
C PRO A 327 -1.81 -16.34 1.81
N ALA A 328 -2.09 -15.20 1.18
CA ALA A 328 -1.19 -14.52 0.24
C ALA A 328 0.14 -14.06 0.87
N ASN A 329 0.20 -13.89 2.20
CA ASN A 329 1.35 -13.33 2.91
C ASN A 329 1.75 -11.96 2.38
N ALA A 330 0.76 -11.10 2.17
CA ALA A 330 0.95 -9.79 1.58
C ALA A 330 0.41 -8.69 2.48
N LEU A 331 1.02 -7.52 2.41
CA LEU A 331 0.60 -6.31 3.12
C LEU A 331 0.57 -5.13 2.14
N LEU A 332 -0.44 -4.28 2.27
CA LEU A 332 -0.57 -3.06 1.48
C LEU A 332 -0.58 -1.83 2.40
N ILE A 333 0.30 -0.87 2.09
CA ILE A 333 0.42 0.41 2.80
C ILE A 333 -0.25 1.51 1.97
N TYR A 334 -1.15 2.28 2.57
CA TYR A 334 -1.57 3.58 2.05
C TYR A 334 -0.66 4.66 2.63
N ALA A 335 0.18 5.36 1.87
CA ALA A 335 0.49 5.18 0.47
C ALA A 335 1.95 5.59 0.21
N TRP A 336 2.49 5.23 -0.95
CA TRP A 336 3.76 5.73 -1.44
C TRP A 336 3.76 7.26 -1.50
N ASN A 337 2.73 7.88 -2.08
CA ASN A 337 2.79 9.27 -2.50
C ASN A 337 1.45 10.05 -2.46
N GLU A 338 0.51 9.73 -1.57
CA GLU A 338 -0.74 10.51 -1.41
C GLU A 338 -0.49 11.75 -0.52
N HIS A 339 0.43 12.64 -0.95
CA HIS A 339 0.99 13.72 -0.12
C HIS A 339 -0.05 14.74 0.34
N ASP A 340 -1.02 15.10 -0.51
CA ASP A 340 -2.06 16.09 -0.21
C ASP A 340 -3.20 15.53 0.65
N GLU A 341 -3.33 14.20 0.73
CA GLU A 341 -4.17 13.49 1.71
C GLU A 341 -3.41 13.09 2.97
N GLY A 342 -2.09 13.32 3.03
CA GLY A 342 -1.26 13.07 4.21
C GLY A 342 -0.79 11.62 4.39
N GLY A 343 -0.86 10.79 3.34
CA GLY A 343 -0.36 9.41 3.33
C GLY A 343 0.84 9.25 2.40
N TRP A 344 2.07 9.38 2.90
CA TRP A 344 3.27 9.25 2.05
C TRP A 344 4.40 8.44 2.71
N LEU A 345 5.09 7.65 1.89
CA LEU A 345 6.37 7.02 2.21
C LEU A 345 7.52 7.66 1.43
N GLN A 346 7.21 8.19 0.25
CA GLN A 346 8.13 8.82 -0.67
C GLN A 346 8.89 9.98 0.02
N PRO A 347 10.19 10.14 -0.24
CA PRO A 347 10.92 11.31 0.23
C PRO A 347 10.27 12.63 -0.16
N THR A 348 10.31 13.60 0.74
CA THR A 348 9.80 14.95 0.51
C THR A 348 10.93 15.93 0.20
N LEU A 349 10.59 17.15 -0.21
CA LEU A 349 11.55 18.23 -0.41
C LEU A 349 12.05 18.71 0.97
N GLY A 350 13.30 18.38 1.30
CA GLY A 350 13.92 18.80 2.54
C GLY A 350 14.25 20.30 2.56
N ALA A 351 14.38 20.86 3.76
CA ALA A 351 14.64 22.30 3.96
C ALA A 351 15.97 22.79 3.34
N ASN A 352 16.90 21.88 3.06
CA ASN A 352 18.18 22.15 2.38
C ASN A 352 18.11 21.96 0.86
N GLY A 353 16.92 21.74 0.29
CA GLY A 353 16.70 21.44 -1.12
C GLY A 353 17.07 20.01 -1.54
N GLN A 354 17.48 19.16 -0.60
CA GLN A 354 17.73 17.74 -0.83
C GLN A 354 16.55 16.88 -0.38
N PRO A 355 16.37 15.66 -0.91
CA PRO A 355 15.33 14.75 -0.47
C PRO A 355 15.40 14.44 1.04
N ASP A 356 14.29 14.57 1.76
CA ASP A 356 14.14 14.07 3.12
C ASP A 356 13.76 12.58 3.09
N GLU A 357 14.73 11.74 3.43
CA GLU A 357 14.61 10.28 3.41
C GLU A 357 14.23 9.67 4.77
N ALA A 358 13.86 10.45 5.79
CA ALA A 358 13.67 9.94 7.15
C ALA A 358 12.66 8.77 7.22
N ARG A 359 11.52 8.89 6.52
CA ARG A 359 10.49 7.83 6.47
C ARG A 359 11.00 6.55 5.82
N ILE A 360 11.71 6.63 4.70
CA ILE A 360 12.24 5.43 4.04
C ILE A 360 13.35 4.75 4.86
N LYS A 361 14.16 5.53 5.57
CA LYS A 361 15.21 5.00 6.48
C LYS A 361 14.59 4.29 7.67
N ALA A 362 13.54 4.86 8.28
CA ALA A 362 12.82 4.20 9.36
C ALA A 362 12.11 2.92 8.90
N LEU A 363 11.49 2.92 7.72
CA LEU A 363 10.91 1.69 7.15
C LEU A 363 11.96 0.60 6.89
N ALA A 364 13.16 0.98 6.42
CA ALA A 364 14.23 0.03 6.15
C ALA A 364 14.61 -0.79 7.40
N THR A 365 14.49 -0.23 8.60
CA THR A 365 14.81 -0.95 9.85
C THR A 365 13.81 -2.06 10.19
N VAL A 366 12.61 -2.01 9.61
CA VAL A 366 11.54 -3.00 9.88
C VAL A 366 11.24 -3.90 8.69
N LEU A 367 11.41 -3.42 7.46
CA LEU A 367 11.10 -4.18 6.24
C LEU A 367 12.26 -5.05 5.78
N ARG A 368 13.50 -4.57 5.91
CA ARG A 368 14.67 -5.33 5.46
C ARG A 368 15.00 -6.41 6.47
N PRO A 369 15.44 -7.60 6.01
CA PRO A 369 15.98 -8.60 6.91
C PRO A 369 17.19 -8.02 7.65
N PRO A 370 17.40 -8.37 8.93
CA PRO A 370 18.60 -7.98 9.63
C PRO A 370 19.81 -8.47 8.83
N SER A 371 20.74 -7.58 8.51
CA SER A 371 21.99 -7.96 7.87
C SER A 371 22.69 -8.98 8.75
N VAL A 372 22.86 -10.21 8.26
CA VAL A 372 23.67 -11.22 8.92
C VAL A 372 25.07 -10.62 9.05
N LYS A 373 25.47 -10.26 10.27
CA LYS A 373 26.87 -9.92 10.54
C LYS A 373 27.68 -11.15 10.12
N ALA A 374 28.54 -11.00 9.11
CA ALA A 374 29.52 -12.00 8.78
C ALA A 374 30.26 -12.35 10.09
N LEU A 375 30.21 -13.62 10.47
CA LEU A 375 31.02 -14.11 11.58
C LEU A 375 32.48 -13.75 11.24
N PRO A 376 33.23 -13.10 12.16
CA PRO A 376 34.65 -12.88 11.92
C PRO A 376 35.27 -14.26 11.67
N SER A 377 35.97 -14.40 10.55
CA SER A 377 36.82 -15.56 10.31
C SER A 377 37.79 -15.65 11.48
N SER A 378 37.68 -16.72 12.26
CA SER A 378 38.67 -17.05 13.29
C SER A 378 40.07 -17.09 12.67
N PRO A 379 41.09 -16.63 13.39
CA PRO A 379 42.46 -16.47 12.88
C PRO A 379 43.11 -17.76 12.42
#